data_AF-A0AAV8ZY64-F1
#
_entry.id   AF-A0AAV8ZY64-F1
#
_cell.length_a   1.000
_cell.length_b   1.000
_cell.length_c   1.000
_cell.angle_alpha   90.00
_cell.angle_beta   90.00
_cell.angle_gamma   90.00
#
_symmetry.space_group_name_H-M   'P 1'
#
loop_
_entity.id
_entity.type
_entity.pdbx_description
1 polymer ?
#
loop_
_entity_poly.entity_id
_entity_poly.type
_entity_poly.pdbx_seq_one_letter_code
_entity_poly.pdbx_strand_id
1 'polypeptide(L)'
;MIDSLHKLAKYRYECGNYSVSTSYLYFCMLVLPPNDKNYLSSLWGKFASEILVQNWDSALEDLNKLREYIDSSPNQFGGNSLQLLQQRTWLIHWSLFVFFNHAMGRELIIEMFLYRPHYLNAIQTMCPHILRYLATAVIINRGRRSALKDLVKVIQQESYTYRDPITEFLEHLYVNFDFDGARQKLHECQTVLFNDFFPYILFR
;
A
#
# COMPACT_ATOMS: atom_id res chain seq x y z
N MET A 1 -5.07 -27.48 19.28
CA MET A 1 -6.39 -27.09 18.71
C MET A 1 -6.26 -25.87 17.81
N ILE A 2 -5.60 -24.79 18.28
CA ILE A 2 -5.37 -23.56 17.49
C ILE A 2 -4.51 -23.82 16.24
N ASP A 3 -3.43 -24.62 16.34
CA ASP A 3 -2.63 -24.98 15.16
C ASP A 3 -3.43 -25.78 14.12
N SER A 4 -4.37 -26.62 14.57
CA SER A 4 -5.28 -27.34 13.68
C SER A 4 -6.26 -26.40 13.01
N LEU A 5 -6.75 -25.37 13.71
CA LEU A 5 -7.61 -24.33 13.15
C LEU A 5 -6.85 -23.48 12.13
N HIS A 6 -5.60 -23.10 12.40
CA HIS A 6 -4.76 -22.35 11.47
C HIS A 6 -4.44 -23.17 10.20
N LYS A 7 -4.15 -24.47 10.35
CA LYS A 7 -3.99 -25.38 9.20
C LYS A 7 -5.28 -25.53 8.39
N LEU A 8 -6.43 -25.64 9.06
CA LEU A 8 -7.73 -25.70 8.40
C LEU A 8 -8.06 -24.40 7.66
N ALA A 9 -7.79 -23.24 8.27
CA ALA A 9 -7.95 -21.93 7.64
C ALA A 9 -7.07 -21.81 6.40
N LYS A 10 -5.79 -22.20 6.49
CA LYS A 10 -4.89 -22.24 5.33
C LYS A 10 -5.41 -23.12 4.20
N TYR A 11 -5.88 -24.32 4.52
CA TYR A 11 -6.47 -25.22 3.52
C TYR A 11 -7.71 -24.61 2.85
N ARG A 12 -8.58 -23.94 3.61
CA ARG A 12 -9.77 -23.27 3.06
C ARG A 12 -9.42 -22.07 2.19
N TYR A 13 -8.39 -21.31 2.57
CA TYR A 13 -7.84 -20.23 1.76
C TYR A 13 -7.30 -20.76 0.42
N GLU A 14 -6.55 -21.87 0.44
CA GLU A 14 -6.04 -22.52 -0.79
C GLU A 14 -7.16 -23.09 -1.66
N CYS A 15 -8.28 -23.51 -1.07
CA CYS A 15 -9.48 -23.94 -1.80
C CYS A 15 -10.32 -22.77 -2.36
N GLY A 16 -9.96 -21.51 -2.09
CA GLY A 16 -10.67 -20.33 -2.56
C GLY A 16 -11.92 -19.95 -1.76
N ASN A 17 -12.14 -20.53 -0.58
CA ASN A 17 -13.28 -20.19 0.27
C ASN A 17 -12.89 -19.13 1.32
N TYR A 18 -12.81 -17.88 0.85
CA TYR A 18 -12.25 -16.76 1.63
C TYR A 18 -13.16 -16.29 2.77
N SER A 19 -14.49 -16.31 2.60
CA SER A 19 -15.44 -15.88 3.65
C SER A 19 -15.38 -16.77 4.89
N VAL A 20 -15.29 -18.09 4.68
CA VAL A 20 -15.14 -19.06 5.76
C VAL A 20 -13.75 -18.96 6.39
N SER A 21 -12.70 -18.77 5.57
CA SER A 21 -11.33 -18.54 6.05
C SER A 21 -11.25 -17.33 6.99
N THR A 22 -11.86 -16.20 6.62
CA THR A 22 -11.95 -15.01 7.46
C THR A 22 -12.55 -15.30 8.82
N SER A 23 -13.68 -16.04 8.87
CA SER A 23 -14.34 -16.37 10.13
C SER A 23 -13.43 -17.23 11.04
N TYR A 24 -12.75 -18.22 10.49
CA TYR A 24 -11.81 -19.05 11.26
C TYR A 24 -10.59 -18.26 11.73
N LEU A 25 -10.06 -17.37 10.90
CA LEU A 25 -8.94 -16.51 11.29
C LEU A 25 -9.35 -15.48 12.35
N TYR A 26 -10.58 -14.97 12.30
CA TYR A 26 -11.13 -14.12 13.36
C TYR A 26 -11.21 -14.87 14.70
N PHE A 27 -11.70 -16.12 14.70
CA PHE A 27 -11.68 -16.94 15.92
C PHE A 27 -10.26 -17.26 16.40
N CYS A 28 -9.31 -17.53 15.50
CA CYS A 28 -7.89 -17.65 15.85
C CYS A 28 -7.39 -16.38 16.56
N MET A 29 -7.71 -15.20 16.05
CA MET A 29 -7.24 -13.93 16.61
C MET A 29 -7.80 -13.62 18.00
N LEU A 30 -9.03 -14.03 18.30
CA LEU A 30 -9.61 -13.86 19.65
C LEU A 30 -8.94 -14.75 20.70
N VAL A 31 -8.42 -15.91 20.28
CA VAL A 31 -7.86 -16.91 21.17
C VAL A 31 -6.33 -16.78 21.29
N LEU A 32 -5.66 -16.26 20.26
CA LEU A 32 -4.22 -16.08 20.23
C LEU A 32 -3.79 -14.82 20.99
N PRO A 33 -2.87 -14.92 21.98
CA PRO A 33 -2.22 -13.75 22.55
C PRO A 33 -1.35 -13.02 21.49
N PRO A 34 -1.21 -11.69 21.57
CA PRO A 34 -0.48 -10.87 20.58
C PRO A 34 1.03 -11.15 20.52
N ASN A 35 1.55 -11.98 21.43
CA ASN A 35 2.96 -12.36 21.50
C ASN A 35 3.26 -13.69 20.77
N ASP A 36 2.24 -14.35 20.20
CA ASP A 36 2.41 -15.61 19.50
C ASP A 36 2.92 -15.42 18.06
N LYS A 37 3.83 -16.31 17.65
CA LYS A 37 4.43 -16.32 16.30
C LYS A 37 3.39 -16.38 15.17
N ASN A 38 2.23 -17.00 15.44
CA ASN A 38 1.18 -17.19 14.45
C ASN A 38 0.22 -16.00 14.33
N TYR A 39 0.32 -15.00 15.22
CA TYR A 39 -0.60 -13.86 15.25
C TYR A 39 -0.43 -12.97 14.00
N LEU A 40 0.82 -12.63 13.64
CA LEU A 40 1.13 -11.86 12.43
C LEU A 40 0.66 -12.58 11.15
N SER A 41 0.91 -13.90 11.06
CA SER A 41 0.47 -14.69 9.91
C SER A 41 -1.05 -14.75 9.80
N SER A 42 -1.75 -14.82 10.93
CA SER A 42 -3.22 -14.82 10.97
C SER A 42 -3.80 -13.48 10.56
N LEU A 43 -3.20 -12.37 11.00
CA LEU A 43 -3.56 -11.01 10.58
C LEU A 43 -3.41 -10.83 9.06
N TRP A 44 -2.26 -11.22 8.51
CA TRP A 44 -2.03 -11.17 7.05
C TRP A 44 -3.02 -12.05 6.29
N GLY A 45 -3.30 -13.26 6.78
CA GLY A 45 -4.27 -14.17 6.16
C GLY A 45 -5.69 -13.61 6.17
N LYS A 46 -6.11 -12.97 7.27
CA LYS A 46 -7.43 -12.35 7.39
C LYS A 46 -7.53 -11.18 6.41
N PHE A 47 -6.54 -10.28 6.44
CA PHE A 47 -6.47 -9.14 5.53
C PHE A 47 -6.50 -9.56 4.06
N ALA A 48 -5.75 -10.60 3.70
CA ALA A 48 -5.76 -11.16 2.34
C ALA A 48 -7.13 -11.73 1.96
N SER A 49 -7.79 -12.42 2.89
CA SER A 49 -9.11 -12.98 2.66
C SER A 49 -10.15 -11.87 2.45
N GLU A 50 -10.11 -10.78 3.22
CA GLU A 50 -11.03 -9.62 3.06
C GLU A 50 -10.85 -8.92 1.71
N ILE A 51 -9.61 -8.75 1.24
CA ILE A 51 -9.33 -8.19 -0.10
C ILE A 51 -9.95 -9.06 -1.19
N LEU A 52 -9.83 -10.39 -1.07
CA LEU A 52 -10.36 -11.33 -2.07
C LEU A 52 -11.89 -11.43 -2.06
N VAL A 53 -12.52 -11.18 -0.90
CA VAL A 53 -13.98 -11.04 -0.77
C VAL A 53 -14.47 -9.67 -1.27
N GLN A 54 -13.57 -8.73 -1.55
CA GLN A 54 -13.85 -7.35 -1.96
C GLN A 54 -14.60 -6.51 -0.91
N ASN A 55 -14.38 -6.83 0.37
CA ASN A 55 -14.95 -6.07 1.48
C ASN A 55 -13.97 -4.99 1.96
N TRP A 56 -14.05 -3.81 1.35
CA TRP A 56 -13.05 -2.76 1.52
C TRP A 56 -13.08 -2.07 2.89
N ASP A 57 -14.25 -1.97 3.52
CA ASP A 57 -14.40 -1.33 4.84
C ASP A 57 -13.73 -2.19 5.94
N SER A 58 -14.02 -3.49 5.97
CA SER A 58 -13.37 -4.41 6.90
C SER A 58 -11.89 -4.59 6.58
N ALA A 59 -11.50 -4.59 5.30
CA ALA A 59 -10.09 -4.62 4.91
C ALA A 59 -9.33 -3.38 5.42
N LEU A 60 -9.97 -2.20 5.45
CA LEU A 60 -9.35 -0.99 5.99
C LEU A 60 -9.13 -1.07 7.50
N GLU A 61 -10.08 -1.62 8.26
CA GLU A 61 -9.90 -1.87 9.68
C GLU A 61 -8.75 -2.85 9.95
N ASP A 62 -8.69 -3.94 9.18
CA ASP A 62 -7.64 -4.95 9.31
C ASP A 62 -6.26 -4.40 8.89
N LEU A 63 -6.20 -3.55 7.88
CA LEU A 63 -4.99 -2.82 7.50
C LEU A 63 -4.49 -1.95 8.67
N ASN A 64 -5.37 -1.20 9.33
CA ASN A 64 -4.99 -0.35 10.45
C ASN A 64 -4.47 -1.17 11.64
N LYS A 65 -5.11 -2.30 11.96
CA LYS A 65 -4.65 -3.23 13.01
C LYS A 65 -3.28 -3.82 12.68
N LEU A 66 -3.09 -4.26 11.44
CA LEU A 66 -1.82 -4.81 10.96
C LEU A 66 -0.70 -3.76 11.00
N ARG A 67 -1.01 -2.53 10.59
CA ARG A 67 -0.11 -1.38 10.66
C ARG A 67 0.33 -1.10 12.10
N GLU A 68 -0.64 -0.98 13.02
CA GLU A 68 -0.37 -0.75 14.44
C GLU A 68 0.50 -1.86 15.03
N TYR A 69 0.22 -3.12 14.70
CA TYR A 69 1.02 -4.24 15.15
C TYR A 69 2.46 -4.20 14.62
N ILE A 70 2.65 -3.85 13.34
CA ILE A 70 3.99 -3.74 12.73
C ILE A 70 4.77 -2.57 13.36
N ASP A 71 4.10 -1.43 13.59
CA ASP A 71 4.74 -0.24 14.17
C ASP A 71 4.97 -0.37 15.69
N SER A 72 4.16 -1.14 16.42
CA SER A 72 4.33 -1.41 17.86
C SER A 72 5.33 -2.52 18.16
N SER A 73 5.67 -3.35 17.17
CA SER A 73 6.50 -4.55 17.34
C SER A 73 7.99 -4.46 16.94
N PRO A 74 8.72 -3.31 17.00
CA PRO A 74 10.15 -3.28 16.67
C PRO A 74 10.98 -4.35 17.42
N ASN A 75 10.58 -4.69 18.64
CA ASN A 75 11.28 -5.63 19.51
C ASN A 75 10.89 -7.11 19.31
N GLN A 76 9.74 -7.42 18.72
CA GLN A 76 9.31 -8.81 18.47
C GLN A 76 9.98 -9.43 17.23
N PHE A 77 10.47 -8.60 16.29
CA PHE A 77 11.26 -9.06 15.13
C PHE A 77 12.74 -9.36 15.48
N GLY A 78 13.05 -9.55 16.77
CA GLY A 78 14.41 -9.87 17.23
C GLY A 78 15.44 -8.78 16.94
N GLY A 79 15.01 -7.52 16.76
CA GLY A 79 15.90 -6.40 16.38
C GLY A 79 16.30 -6.39 14.90
N ASN A 80 15.74 -7.26 14.06
CA ASN A 80 16.05 -7.29 12.62
C ASN A 80 15.32 -6.18 11.86
N SER A 81 15.92 -4.99 11.82
CA SER A 81 15.42 -3.82 11.07
C SER A 81 15.09 -4.13 9.60
N LEU A 82 15.80 -5.08 8.98
CA LEU A 82 15.55 -5.53 7.61
C LEU A 82 14.19 -6.24 7.47
N GLN A 83 13.84 -7.11 8.42
CA GLN A 83 12.55 -7.82 8.38
C GLN A 83 11.40 -6.84 8.60
N LEU A 84 11.57 -5.86 9.50
CA LEU A 84 10.59 -4.80 9.69
C LEU A 84 10.41 -3.96 8.41
N LEU A 85 11.50 -3.62 7.73
CA LEU A 85 11.47 -2.90 6.44
C LEU A 85 10.72 -3.71 5.37
N GLN A 86 10.95 -5.03 5.32
CA GLN A 86 10.24 -5.92 4.40
C GLN A 86 8.74 -5.97 4.70
N GLN A 87 8.34 -6.10 5.97
CA GLN A 87 6.92 -6.10 6.36
C GLN A 87 6.23 -4.77 6.00
N ARG A 88 6.90 -3.64 6.24
CA ARG A 88 6.41 -2.31 5.82
C ARG A 88 6.27 -2.21 4.30
N THR A 89 7.26 -2.72 3.57
CA THR A 89 7.22 -2.75 2.10
C THR A 89 6.03 -3.57 1.61
N TRP A 90 5.78 -4.74 2.18
CA TRP A 90 4.60 -5.55 1.85
C TRP A 90 3.30 -4.82 2.18
N LEU A 91 3.23 -4.19 3.35
CA LEU A 91 2.05 -3.43 3.76
C LEU A 91 1.74 -2.30 2.78
N ILE A 92 2.76 -1.57 2.31
CA ILE A 92 2.58 -0.52 1.29
C ILE A 92 1.92 -1.11 0.04
N HIS A 93 2.45 -2.20 -0.52
CA HIS A 93 1.92 -2.80 -1.75
C HIS A 93 0.49 -3.30 -1.57
N TRP A 94 0.21 -3.99 -0.46
CA TRP A 94 -1.13 -4.53 -0.23
C TRP A 94 -2.15 -3.44 0.11
N SER A 95 -1.71 -2.36 0.77
CA SER A 95 -2.58 -1.22 1.09
C SER A 95 -3.09 -0.49 -0.15
N LEU A 96 -2.36 -0.53 -1.28
CA LEU A 96 -2.82 0.04 -2.55
C LEU A 96 -4.16 -0.56 -2.99
N PHE A 97 -4.34 -1.88 -2.83
CA PHE A 97 -5.59 -2.55 -3.18
C PHE A 97 -6.78 -1.98 -2.40
N VAL A 98 -6.59 -1.71 -1.11
CA VAL A 98 -7.64 -1.15 -0.26
C VAL A 98 -7.88 0.31 -0.61
N PHE A 99 -6.81 1.10 -0.72
CA PHE A 99 -6.93 2.54 -0.89
C PHE A 99 -7.45 2.98 -2.25
N PHE A 100 -7.17 2.24 -3.33
CA PHE A 100 -7.72 2.59 -4.65
C PHE A 100 -9.22 2.28 -4.77
N ASN A 101 -9.72 1.31 -4.00
CA ASN A 101 -11.13 0.92 -4.04
C ASN A 101 -12.00 1.62 -2.98
N HIS A 102 -11.41 2.14 -1.90
CA HIS A 102 -12.13 2.84 -0.84
C HIS A 102 -12.35 4.33 -1.15
N ALA A 103 -13.53 4.87 -0.83
CA ALA A 103 -13.91 6.26 -1.14
C ALA A 103 -12.94 7.30 -0.54
N MET A 104 -12.45 7.07 0.69
CA MET A 104 -11.48 7.93 1.38
C MET A 104 -10.02 7.51 1.18
N GLY A 105 -9.76 6.46 0.40
CA GLY A 105 -8.42 5.89 0.29
C GLY A 105 -7.37 6.85 -0.30
N ARG A 106 -7.80 7.82 -1.12
CA ARG A 106 -6.91 8.85 -1.69
C ARG A 106 -6.24 9.71 -0.62
N GLU A 107 -6.98 10.09 0.41
CA GLU A 107 -6.42 10.87 1.52
C GLU A 107 -5.50 10.00 2.39
N LEU A 108 -5.90 8.76 2.62
CA LEU A 108 -5.15 7.80 3.42
C LEU A 108 -3.81 7.42 2.77
N ILE A 109 -3.74 7.32 1.43
CA ILE A 109 -2.47 7.13 0.70
C ILE A 109 -1.52 8.28 1.00
N ILE A 110 -1.99 9.52 0.85
CA ILE A 110 -1.16 10.71 1.07
C ILE A 110 -0.69 10.74 2.53
N GLU A 111 -1.59 10.49 3.47
CA GLU A 111 -1.25 10.48 4.88
C GLU A 111 -0.25 9.38 5.26
N MET A 112 -0.46 8.17 4.76
CA MET A 112 0.37 7.03 5.12
C MET A 112 1.72 7.04 4.40
N PHE A 113 1.79 7.40 3.12
CA PHE A 113 3.03 7.30 2.35
C PHE A 113 3.88 8.57 2.40
N LEU A 114 3.26 9.76 2.44
CA LEU A 114 3.99 11.03 2.38
C LEU A 114 4.30 11.59 3.76
N TYR A 115 3.33 11.57 4.69
CA TYR A 115 3.52 12.21 6.01
C TYR A 115 4.15 11.29 7.06
N ARG A 116 4.17 9.97 6.85
CA ARG A 116 4.86 9.05 7.77
C ARG A 116 6.27 8.70 7.27
N PRO A 117 7.34 9.13 7.98
CA PRO A 117 8.71 8.99 7.50
C PRO A 117 9.16 7.54 7.37
N HIS A 118 8.64 6.64 8.22
CA HIS A 118 9.00 5.22 8.17
C HIS A 118 8.56 4.52 6.87
N TYR A 119 7.41 4.92 6.32
CA TYR A 119 6.91 4.37 5.06
C TYR A 119 7.57 5.04 3.87
N LEU A 120 7.81 6.36 3.95
CA LEU A 120 8.56 7.08 2.93
C LEU A 120 9.98 6.51 2.74
N ASN A 121 10.68 6.25 3.84
CA ASN A 121 12.01 5.62 3.79
C ASN A 121 11.94 4.22 3.15
N ALA A 122 10.88 3.45 3.40
CA ALA A 122 10.70 2.14 2.78
C ALA A 122 10.46 2.24 1.27
N ILE A 123 9.74 3.27 0.83
CA ILE A 123 9.52 3.59 -0.59
C ILE A 123 10.86 3.93 -1.26
N GLN A 124 11.62 4.85 -0.68
CA GLN A 124 12.91 5.30 -1.22
C GLN A 124 13.95 4.17 -1.26
N THR A 125 13.94 3.25 -0.29
CA THR A 125 14.97 2.21 -0.20
C THR A 125 14.65 0.96 -1.05
N MET A 126 13.39 0.52 -1.07
CA MET A 126 13.03 -0.82 -1.58
C MET A 126 12.03 -0.80 -2.74
N CYS A 127 11.18 0.23 -2.85
CA CYS A 127 10.05 0.21 -3.79
C CYS A 127 9.72 1.59 -4.41
N PRO A 128 10.61 2.13 -5.27
CA PRO A 128 10.45 3.45 -5.84
C PRO A 128 9.31 3.54 -6.87
N HIS A 129 8.90 2.42 -7.46
CA HIS A 129 7.75 2.36 -8.39
C HIS A 129 6.42 2.76 -7.75
N ILE A 130 6.32 2.73 -6.41
CA ILE A 130 5.14 3.20 -5.68
C ILE A 130 4.91 4.70 -5.83
N LEU A 131 5.97 5.47 -6.12
CA LEU A 131 5.87 6.93 -6.35
C LEU A 131 4.91 7.27 -7.48
N ARG A 132 4.77 6.40 -8.47
CA ARG A 132 3.79 6.56 -9.55
C ARG A 132 2.35 6.60 -9.03
N TYR A 133 2.00 5.66 -8.15
CA TYR A 133 0.69 5.57 -7.52
C TYR A 133 0.44 6.76 -6.59
N LEU A 134 1.45 7.15 -5.81
CA LEU A 134 1.37 8.34 -4.97
C LEU A 134 1.15 9.61 -5.79
N ALA A 135 1.87 9.77 -6.91
CA ALA A 135 1.71 10.88 -7.82
C ALA A 135 0.30 10.97 -8.40
N THR A 136 -0.24 9.85 -8.91
CA THR A 136 -1.62 9.82 -9.41
C THR A 136 -2.64 10.18 -8.31
N ALA A 137 -2.49 9.65 -7.09
CA ALA A 137 -3.38 9.94 -5.98
C ALA A 137 -3.36 11.43 -5.58
N VAL A 138 -2.18 12.05 -5.54
CA VAL A 138 -2.02 13.47 -5.21
C VAL A 138 -2.58 14.38 -6.31
N ILE A 139 -2.31 14.08 -7.59
CA ILE A 139 -2.80 14.89 -8.73
C ILE A 139 -4.34 14.89 -8.77
N ILE A 140 -4.97 13.74 -8.54
CA ILE A 140 -6.43 13.61 -8.55
C ILE A 140 -7.06 14.32 -7.34
N ASN A 141 -6.39 14.31 -6.18
CA ASN A 141 -6.90 14.95 -4.97
C ASN A 141 -6.68 16.47 -4.97
N ARG A 142 -7.67 17.21 -5.49
CA ARG A 142 -7.66 18.68 -5.56
C ARG A 142 -7.55 19.39 -4.21
N GLY A 143 -7.89 18.71 -3.10
CA GLY A 143 -7.92 19.29 -1.75
C GLY A 143 -6.54 19.44 -1.08
N ARG A 144 -5.52 18.66 -1.50
CA ARG A 144 -4.18 18.66 -0.87
C ARG A 144 -3.07 19.14 -1.80
N ARG A 145 -3.24 20.32 -2.41
CA ARG A 145 -2.21 20.95 -3.25
C ARG A 145 -0.89 21.21 -2.52
N SER A 146 -0.90 21.33 -1.19
CA SER A 146 0.31 21.46 -0.37
C SER A 146 1.21 20.22 -0.46
N ALA A 147 0.60 19.02 -0.48
CA ALA A 147 1.33 17.74 -0.57
C ALA A 147 2.07 17.59 -1.91
N LEU A 148 1.65 18.30 -2.95
CA LEU A 148 2.29 18.24 -4.26
C LEU A 148 3.73 18.78 -4.22
N LYS A 149 3.99 19.84 -3.45
CA LYS A 149 5.36 20.38 -3.30
C LYS A 149 6.30 19.38 -2.63
N ASP A 150 5.80 18.69 -1.61
CA ASP A 150 6.59 17.69 -0.88
C ASP A 150 6.81 16.44 -1.72
N LEU A 151 5.79 16.01 -2.48
CA LEU A 151 5.91 14.92 -3.44
C LEU A 151 6.97 15.21 -4.51
N VAL A 152 6.97 16.41 -5.10
CA VAL A 152 7.95 16.78 -6.13
C VAL A 152 9.38 16.68 -5.59
N LYS A 153 9.62 17.07 -4.33
CA LYS A 153 10.94 16.90 -3.69
C LYS A 153 11.34 15.43 -3.58
N VAL A 154 10.41 14.55 -3.19
CA VAL A 154 10.67 13.10 -3.10
C VAL A 154 10.96 12.50 -4.48
N ILE A 155 10.18 12.88 -5.50
CA ILE A 155 10.40 12.43 -6.88
C ILE A 155 11.77 12.88 -7.39
N GLN A 156 12.15 14.13 -7.12
CA GLN A 156 13.46 14.65 -7.51
C GLN A 156 14.60 13.90 -6.83
N GLN A 157 14.44 13.57 -5.54
CA GLN A 157 15.39 12.74 -4.80
C GLN A 157 15.54 11.36 -5.44
N GLU A 158 14.46 10.70 -5.84
CA GLU A 158 14.49 9.34 -6.39
C GLU A 158 14.62 9.25 -7.92
N SER A 159 14.77 10.38 -8.60
CA SER A 159 14.88 10.49 -10.08
C SER A 159 16.07 9.72 -10.68
N TYR A 160 17.08 9.41 -9.87
CA TYR A 160 18.22 8.59 -10.26
C TYR A 160 17.90 7.08 -10.30
N THR A 161 16.95 6.63 -9.48
CA THR A 161 16.60 5.22 -9.31
C THR A 161 15.44 4.81 -10.22
N TYR A 162 14.41 5.66 -10.33
CA TYR A 162 13.17 5.31 -11.01
C TYR A 162 12.67 6.46 -11.88
N ARG A 163 12.28 6.12 -13.12
CA ARG A 163 11.71 7.06 -14.08
C ARG A 163 10.48 6.46 -14.71
N ASP A 164 9.39 7.22 -14.67
CA ASP A 164 8.10 6.88 -15.25
C ASP A 164 7.51 8.12 -15.92
N PRO A 165 6.72 7.98 -17.00
CA PRO A 165 6.11 9.12 -17.66
C PRO A 165 5.30 10.03 -16.71
N ILE A 166 4.69 9.47 -15.65
CA ILE A 166 3.91 10.25 -14.68
C ILE A 166 4.83 11.05 -13.74
N THR A 167 5.94 10.46 -13.30
CA THR A 167 6.92 11.16 -12.45
C THR A 167 7.68 12.22 -13.25
N GLU A 168 8.06 11.90 -14.49
CA GLU A 168 8.71 12.82 -15.43
C GLU A 168 7.78 13.98 -15.80
N PHE A 169 6.48 13.72 -16.01
CA PHE A 169 5.49 14.78 -16.23
C PHE A 169 5.49 15.80 -15.08
N LEU A 170 5.50 15.34 -13.82
CA LEU A 170 5.57 16.22 -12.66
C LEU A 170 6.90 16.97 -12.58
N GLU A 171 8.01 16.33 -12.94
CA GLU A 171 9.33 16.95 -12.97
C GLU A 171 9.41 18.07 -14.04
N HIS A 172 8.93 17.81 -15.26
CA HIS A 172 8.87 18.81 -16.32
C HIS A 172 7.99 20.00 -15.93
N LEU A 173 6.86 19.76 -15.27
CA LEU A 173 5.91 20.79 -14.90
C LEU A 173 6.37 21.67 -13.72
N TYR A 174 6.97 21.07 -12.68
CA TYR A 174 7.27 21.77 -11.42
C TYR A 174 8.75 22.06 -11.17
N VAL A 175 9.67 21.41 -11.89
CA VAL A 175 11.13 21.62 -11.75
C VAL A 175 11.69 22.32 -12.98
N ASN A 176 11.45 21.76 -14.17
CA ASN A 176 12.04 22.27 -15.41
C ASN A 176 11.24 23.39 -16.07
N PHE A 177 9.96 23.54 -15.70
CA PHE A 177 8.99 24.45 -16.34
C PHE A 177 8.92 24.30 -17.87
N ASP A 178 9.14 23.08 -18.36
CA ASP A 178 9.09 22.73 -19.78
C ASP A 178 7.70 22.17 -20.13
N PHE A 179 6.85 23.05 -20.65
CA PHE A 179 5.47 22.71 -21.00
C PHE A 179 5.36 21.87 -22.27
N ASP A 180 6.32 21.97 -23.19
CA ASP A 180 6.32 21.17 -24.42
C ASP A 180 6.67 19.71 -24.10
N GLY A 181 7.71 19.50 -23.30
CA GLY A 181 8.06 18.19 -22.77
C GLY A 181 6.95 17.59 -21.91
N ALA A 182 6.34 18.39 -21.02
CA ALA A 182 5.21 17.94 -20.21
C ALA A 182 4.01 17.49 -21.05
N ARG A 183 3.69 18.20 -22.15
CA ARG A 183 2.59 17.80 -23.05
C ARG A 183 2.87 16.45 -23.71
N GLN A 184 4.09 16.23 -24.20
CA GLN A 184 4.46 14.95 -24.80
C GLN A 184 4.37 13.80 -23.80
N LYS A 185 4.87 14.02 -22.58
CA LYS A 185 4.78 13.05 -21.48
C LYS A 185 3.35 12.76 -21.04
N LEU A 186 2.44 13.72 -21.14
CA LEU A 186 1.03 13.51 -20.87
C LEU A 186 0.38 12.52 -21.86
N HIS A 187 0.75 12.58 -23.14
CA HIS A 187 0.29 11.59 -24.12
C HIS A 187 0.83 10.18 -23.81
N GLU A 188 2.10 10.08 -23.40
CA GLU A 188 2.67 8.81 -22.93
C GLU A 188 1.92 8.31 -21.69
N CYS A 189 1.67 9.17 -20.70
CA CYS A 189 0.91 8.82 -19.49
C CYS A 189 -0.44 8.20 -19.80
N GLN A 190 -1.16 8.71 -20.82
CA GLN A 190 -2.45 8.15 -21.22
C GLN A 190 -2.32 6.66 -21.59
N THR A 191 -1.32 6.30 -22.40
CA THR A 191 -1.10 4.90 -22.80
C THR A 191 -0.75 4.01 -21.62
N VAL A 192 0.08 4.50 -20.68
CA VAL A 192 0.47 3.68 -19.52
C VAL A 192 -0.70 3.51 -18.55
N LEU A 193 -1.46 4.58 -18.30
CA LEU A 193 -2.66 4.53 -17.43
C LEU A 193 -3.73 3.55 -17.94
N PHE A 194 -3.90 3.41 -19.25
CA PHE A 194 -4.85 2.45 -19.82
C PHE A 194 -4.45 0.99 -19.62
N ASN A 195 -3.15 0.71 -19.51
CA ASN A 195 -2.64 -0.64 -19.37
C ASN A 195 -2.48 -1.07 -17.90
N ASP A 196 -2.62 -0.16 -16.93
CA ASP A 196 -2.43 -0.46 -15.52
C ASP A 196 -3.73 -0.76 -14.77
N PHE A 197 -3.67 -1.79 -13.93
CA PHE A 197 -4.81 -2.30 -13.16
C PHE A 197 -5.41 -1.28 -12.16
N PHE A 198 -4.57 -0.57 -11.40
CA PHE A 198 -5.04 0.35 -10.35
C PHE A 198 -5.45 1.74 -10.84
N PRO A 199 -4.66 2.43 -11.68
CA PRO A 199 -5.02 3.76 -12.15
C PRO A 199 -6.25 3.76 -13.05
N TYR A 200 -6.56 2.66 -13.74
CA TYR A 200 -7.79 2.50 -14.50
C TYR A 200 -9.05 2.63 -13.62
N ILE A 201 -8.99 2.13 -12.38
CA ILE A 201 -10.10 2.21 -11.40
C ILE A 201 -10.35 3.65 -10.95
N LEU A 202 -9.32 4.51 -10.92
CA LEU A 202 -9.45 5.91 -10.50
C LEU A 202 -10.12 6.83 -11.53
N PHE A 203 -10.13 6.45 -12.80
CA PHE A 203 -10.71 7.23 -13.90
C PHE A 203 -12.10 6.74 -14.34
N ARG A 204 -12.64 5.71 -13.66
CA ARG A 204 -14.03 5.25 -13.81
C ARG A 204 -14.95 5.98 -12.84
#